data_AF-A0A9X8VBG5-F1
#
_entry.id   AF-A0A9X8VBG5-F1
#
_cell.length_a   1.000
_cell.length_b   1.000
_cell.length_c   1.000
_cell.angle_alpha   90.00
_cell.angle_beta   90.00
_cell.angle_gamma   90.00
#
_symmetry.space_group_name_H-M   'P 1'
#
loop_
_entity.id
_entity.type
_entity.pdbx_description
1 polymer ?
#
loop_
_entity_poly.entity_id
_entity_poly.type
_entity_poly.pdbx_seq_one_letter_code
_entity_poly.pdbx_strand_id
1 'polypeptide(L)'
;LDVKARDMRGQKYVLQVAPEDCTGCNLCVEVCPAKDRQNPEIKAINMASRLDNLTAEKDNYDFFLQLPEIDPAQLERIDIRTSQLITPLFEYSGACSG
;
A
#
# COMPACT_ATOMS: atom_id res chain seq x y z
N LEU A 1 10.59 3.60 3.84
CA LEU A 1 10.96 2.96 5.13
C LEU A 1 11.99 1.87 4.90
N ASP A 2 12.94 1.64 5.80
CA ASP A 2 13.85 0.50 5.71
C ASP A 2 13.14 -0.82 6.02
N VAL A 3 13.33 -1.84 5.19
CA VAL A 3 12.77 -3.17 5.43
C VAL A 3 13.55 -3.87 6.53
N LYS A 4 12.84 -4.33 7.57
CA LYS A 4 13.44 -5.05 8.72
C LYS A 4 13.51 -6.56 8.53
N ALA A 5 12.74 -7.11 7.59
CA ALA A 5 12.67 -8.55 7.36
C ALA A 5 13.97 -9.10 6.77
N ARG A 6 14.36 -10.31 7.17
CA ARG A 6 15.69 -10.88 6.85
C ARG A 6 15.87 -11.13 5.35
N ASP A 7 14.81 -11.62 4.72
CA ASP A 7 14.69 -11.99 3.30
C ASP A 7 14.75 -10.78 2.35
N MET A 8 14.61 -9.55 2.86
CA MET A 8 14.55 -8.32 2.06
C MET A 8 15.44 -7.21 2.65
N ARG A 9 16.50 -7.58 3.38
CA ARG A 9 17.43 -6.59 3.97
C ARG A 9 18.07 -5.72 2.90
N GLY A 10 18.22 -4.43 3.22
CA GLY A 10 18.79 -3.43 2.31
C GLY A 10 17.78 -2.82 1.33
N GLN A 11 16.56 -3.34 1.28
CA GLN A 11 15.48 -2.76 0.49
C GLN A 11 14.74 -1.65 1.24
N LYS A 12 14.06 -0.79 0.49
CA LYS A 12 13.13 0.21 1.01
C LYS A 12 11.69 -0.24 0.70
N TYR A 13 10.78 0.14 1.60
CA TYR A 13 9.34 -0.11 1.48
C TYR A 13 8.56 1.19 1.53
N VAL A 14 7.53 1.27 0.70
CA VAL A 14 6.49 2.31 0.71
C VAL A 14 5.15 1.62 0.49
N LEU A 15 4.09 2.18 1.06
CA LEU A 15 2.72 1.79 0.78
C LEU A 15 2.09 2.93 -0.01
N GLN A 16 1.83 2.70 -1.30
CA GLN A 16 1.27 3.70 -2.21
C GLN A 16 -0.23 3.44 -2.44
N VAL A 17 -1.02 4.51 -2.47
CA VAL A 17 -2.44 4.45 -2.85
C VAL A 17 -2.60 4.90 -4.30
N ALA A 18 -3.55 4.30 -5.02
CA ALA A 18 -4.04 4.82 -6.30
C ALA A 18 -5.17 5.83 -6.01
N PRO A 19 -4.93 7.15 -6.01
CA PRO A 19 -5.91 8.11 -5.51
C PRO A 19 -7.11 8.30 -6.45
N GLU A 20 -6.98 7.94 -7.72
CA GLU A 20 -8.05 8.07 -8.72
C GLU A 20 -8.99 6.85 -8.71
N ASP A 21 -8.50 5.68 -8.32
CA ASP A 21 -9.29 4.44 -8.26
C ASP A 21 -9.74 4.04 -6.84
N CYS A 22 -9.17 4.68 -5.80
CA CYS A 22 -9.62 4.48 -4.44
C CYS A 22 -11.08 4.94 -4.26
N THR A 23 -11.94 4.02 -3.80
CA THR A 23 -13.37 4.29 -3.57
C THR A 23 -13.68 4.89 -2.18
N GLY A 24 -12.66 5.02 -1.32
CA GLY A 24 -12.82 5.60 0.01
C GLY A 24 -13.55 4.72 1.03
N CYS A 25 -13.58 3.39 0.84
CA CYS A 25 -14.29 2.43 1.71
C CYS A 25 -13.73 2.30 3.14
N ASN A 26 -12.57 2.88 3.45
CA ASN A 26 -11.92 2.87 4.77
C ASN A 26 -11.35 1.51 5.26
N LEU A 27 -11.60 0.38 4.56
CA LEU A 27 -11.15 -0.93 5.06
C LEU A 27 -9.65 -1.03 5.31
N CYS A 28 -8.81 -0.48 4.44
CA CYS A 28 -7.36 -0.52 4.63
C CYS A 28 -6.94 0.12 5.98
N VAL A 29 -7.56 1.25 6.34
CA VAL A 29 -7.32 1.93 7.62
C VAL A 29 -7.92 1.13 8.77
N GLU A 30 -9.10 0.55 8.62
CA GLU A 30 -9.72 -0.28 9.67
C GLU A 30 -8.87 -1.49 10.05
N VAL A 31 -8.41 -2.26 9.05
CA VAL A 31 -7.62 -3.48 9.26
C VAL A 31 -6.16 -3.20 9.65
N CYS A 32 -5.68 -1.96 9.53
CA CYS A 32 -4.30 -1.61 9.83
C CYS A 32 -3.97 -1.98 11.28
N PRO A 33 -3.02 -2.92 11.51
CA PRO A 33 -2.70 -3.40 12.85
C PRO A 33 -1.75 -2.46 13.60
N ALA A 34 -1.08 -1.55 12.89
CA ALA A 34 -0.08 -0.65 13.45
C ALA A 34 -0.72 0.64 13.95
N LYS A 35 -0.51 0.93 15.23
CA LYS A 35 -0.98 2.13 15.92
C LYS A 35 0.20 2.90 16.49
N ASP A 36 0.08 4.22 16.54
CA ASP A 36 1.02 5.06 17.26
C ASP A 36 1.04 4.70 18.76
N ARG A 37 2.22 4.83 19.37
CA ARG A 37 2.44 4.42 20.77
C ARG A 37 1.91 5.44 21.78
N GLN A 38 1.79 6.71 21.40
CA GLN A 38 1.33 7.79 22.25
C GLN A 38 -0.16 8.04 22.05
N ASN A 39 -0.65 7.95 20.81
CA ASN A 39 -2.04 8.14 20.46
C ASN A 39 -2.59 6.96 19.62
N PRO A 40 -3.28 5.98 20.24
CA PRO A 40 -3.83 4.81 19.55
C PRO A 40 -4.87 5.09 18.46
N GLU A 41 -5.40 6.32 18.38
CA GLU A 41 -6.30 6.76 17.31
C GLU A 41 -5.55 6.98 15.98
N ILE A 42 -4.25 7.25 16.05
CA ILE A 42 -3.40 7.41 14.87
C ILE A 42 -2.87 6.03 14.48
N LYS A 43 -3.19 5.60 13.26
CA LYS A 43 -2.67 4.36 12.67
C LYS A 43 -1.51 4.67 11.70
N ALA A 44 -0.85 3.62 11.19
CA ALA A 44 0.19 3.80 10.17
C ALA A 44 -0.36 4.35 8.83
N ILE A 45 -1.67 4.17 8.59
CA ILE A 45 -2.43 4.80 7.50
C ILE A 45 -3.72 5.39 8.07
N ASN A 46 -4.12 6.56 7.60
CA ASN A 46 -5.30 7.28 8.10
C ASN A 46 -6.05 7.90 6.93
N MET A 47 -7.37 8.02 7.04
CA MET A 47 -8.16 8.69 6.01
C MET A 47 -7.88 10.19 6.02
N ALA A 48 -7.76 10.75 4.81
CA ALA A 48 -7.60 12.18 4.59
C ALA A 48 -8.47 12.62 3.40
N SER A 49 -8.70 13.93 3.30
CA SER A 49 -9.42 14.52 2.17
C SER A 49 -8.72 14.19 0.86
N ARG A 50 -9.45 13.57 -0.06
CA ARG A 50 -8.93 13.28 -1.40
C ARG A 50 -8.58 14.57 -2.15
N LEU A 51 -9.41 15.60 -2.06
CA LEU A 51 -9.20 16.86 -2.79
C LEU A 51 -7.89 17.54 -2.38
N ASP A 52 -7.54 17.46 -1.10
CA ASP A 52 -6.34 18.12 -0.57
C ASP A 52 -5.05 17.35 -0.93
N ASN A 53 -5.17 16.06 -1.22
CA ASN A 53 -4.01 15.17 -1.45
C ASN A 53 -3.90 14.65 -2.90
N LEU A 54 -4.93 14.83 -3.73
CA LEU A 54 -5.03 14.20 -5.05
C LEU A 54 -3.82 14.49 -5.94
N THR A 55 -3.39 15.74 -6.02
CA THR A 55 -2.26 16.12 -6.89
C THR A 55 -0.98 15.41 -6.46
N ALA A 56 -0.63 15.47 -5.17
CA ALA A 56 0.59 14.86 -4.66
C ALA A 56 0.57 13.32 -4.79
N GLU A 57 -0.56 12.69 -4.45
CA GLU A 57 -0.67 11.23 -4.54
C GLU A 57 -0.72 10.72 -5.98
N LYS A 58 -1.20 11.54 -6.93
CA LYS A 58 -1.15 11.20 -8.35
C LYS A 58 0.28 11.17 -8.84
N ASP A 59 1.07 12.20 -8.54
CA ASP A 59 2.49 12.26 -8.90
C ASP A 59 3.27 11.08 -8.26
N ASN A 60 2.98 10.75 -7.00
CA ASN A 60 3.59 9.62 -6.31
C ASN A 60 3.21 8.28 -6.95
N TYR A 61 1.94 8.10 -7.30
CA TYR A 61 1.43 6.89 -7.93
C TYR A 61 1.99 6.70 -9.35
N ASP A 62 2.06 7.78 -10.14
CA ASP A 62 2.68 7.76 -11.48
C ASP A 62 4.16 7.36 -11.42
N PHE A 63 4.89 7.81 -10.41
CA PHE A 63 6.26 7.35 -10.17
C PHE A 63 6.32 5.90 -9.69
N PHE A 64 5.41 5.49 -8.79
CA PHE A 64 5.35 4.11 -8.28
C PHE A 64 5.17 3.09 -9.40
N LEU A 65 4.32 3.37 -10.39
CA LEU A 65 4.10 2.49 -11.55
C LEU A 65 5.33 2.32 -12.45
N GLN A 66 6.35 3.16 -12.31
CA GLN A 66 7.62 3.04 -13.06
C GLN A 66 8.65 2.18 -12.32
N LEU A 67 8.40 1.83 -11.06
CA LEU A 67 9.30 0.96 -10.30
C LEU A 67 9.28 -0.46 -10.88
N PRO A 68 10.41 -1.18 -10.83
CA PRO A 68 10.46 -2.57 -11.30
C PRO A 68 9.61 -3.47 -10.42
N GLU A 69 8.85 -4.36 -11.05
CA GLU A 69 8.11 -5.43 -10.38
C GLU A 69 9.06 -6.46 -9.75
N ILE A 70 8.63 -7.07 -8.65
CA ILE A 70 9.36 -8.18 -8.02
C ILE A 70 9.06 -9.46 -8.80
N ASP A 71 10.10 -10.15 -9.24
CA ASP A 71 9.95 -11.49 -9.81
C ASP A 71 9.45 -12.47 -8.73
N PRO A 72 8.28 -13.11 -8.90
CA PRO A 72 7.74 -14.05 -7.93
C PRO A 72 8.69 -15.20 -7.58
N ALA A 73 9.62 -15.57 -8.48
CA ALA A 73 10.63 -16.59 -8.22
C ALA A 73 11.66 -16.18 -7.16
N GLN A 74 11.78 -14.89 -6.84
CA GLN A 74 12.67 -14.37 -5.80
C GLN A 74 12.05 -14.42 -4.40
N LEU A 75 10.75 -14.70 -4.28
CA LEU A 75 10.07 -14.79 -2.99
C LEU A 75 10.36 -16.15 -2.33
N GLU A 76 10.97 -16.13 -1.14
CA GLU A 76 11.27 -17.37 -0.39
C GLU A 76 10.03 -18.21 -0.06
N ARG A 77 8.86 -17.56 0.09
CA ARG A 77 7.57 -18.19 0.35
C ARG A 77 6.42 -17.25 0.01
N ILE A 78 5.23 -17.82 -0.17
CA ILE A 78 3.97 -17.08 -0.30
C ILE A 78 3.26 -17.05 1.06
N ASP A 79 3.11 -15.85 1.63
CA ASP A 79 2.36 -15.57 2.85
C ASP A 79 1.54 -14.28 2.71
N ILE A 80 0.84 -13.85 3.77
CA ILE A 80 0.00 -12.64 3.77
C ILE A 80 0.78 -11.40 3.32
N ARG A 81 2.07 -11.29 3.66
CA ARG A 81 2.89 -10.13 3.29
C ARG A 81 3.43 -10.27 1.87
N THR A 82 4.03 -11.41 1.53
CA THR A 82 4.72 -11.59 0.24
C THR A 82 3.75 -11.76 -0.94
N SER A 83 2.53 -12.26 -0.70
CA SER A 83 1.47 -12.26 -1.72
C SER A 83 1.13 -10.87 -2.24
N GLN A 84 1.27 -9.83 -1.41
CA GLN A 84 0.98 -8.44 -1.80
C GLN A 84 2.13 -7.78 -2.59
N LEU A 85 3.25 -8.49 -2.77
CA LEU A 85 4.37 -8.06 -3.60
C LEU A 85 4.28 -8.61 -5.04
N ILE A 86 3.28 -9.44 -5.31
CA ILE A 86 3.02 -9.99 -6.64
C ILE A 86 1.98 -9.09 -7.31
N THR A 87 2.23 -8.74 -8.57
CA THR A 87 1.34 -7.86 -9.34
C THR A 87 -0.10 -8.41 -9.35
N PRO A 88 -1.10 -7.62 -8.91
CA PRO A 88 -2.49 -8.02 -9.01
C PRO A 88 -2.94 -8.07 -10.48
N LEU A 89 -3.64 -9.12 -10.88
CA LEU A 89 -4.16 -9.29 -12.25
C LEU A 89 -5.63 -8.88 -12.41
N PHE A 90 -6.23 -8.38 -11.33
CA PHE A 90 -7.60 -7.90 -11.28
C PHE A 90 -7.65 -6.65 -10.40
N GLU A 91 -7.84 -5.49 -11.02
CA GLU A 91 -7.78 -4.19 -10.37
C GLU A 91 -8.85 -3.25 -10.93
N TYR A 92 -9.25 -2.26 -10.12
CA TYR A 92 -10.15 -1.15 -10.49
C TYR A 92 -11.49 -1.55 -11.12
N SER A 93 -12.09 -2.64 -10.61
CA SER A 93 -13.39 -3.10 -11.06
C SER A 93 -14.52 -2.13 -10.67
N GLY A 94 -15.63 -2.15 -11.42
CA GLY A 94 -16.85 -1.39 -11.09
C GLY A 94 -17.72 -1.98 -9.98
N ALA A 95 -17.14 -2.74 -9.06
CA ALA A 95 -17.85 -3.26 -7.88
C ALA A 95 -18.20 -2.13 -6.90
N CYS A 96 -19.08 -2.42 -5.94
CA CYS A 96 -19.40 -1.49 -4.86
C CYS A 96 -18.16 -1.21 -3.98
N SER A 97 -18.14 -0.07 -3.28
CA SER A 97 -17.17 0.21 -2.22
C SER A 97 -17.25 -0.89 -1.15
N GLY A 98 -16.13 -1.55 -0.88
CA GLY A 98 -16.03 -2.70 0.03
C GLY A 98 -15.05 -2.39 1.13
#